data_AF-A0A8I0TTF5-F1
#
_entry.id   AF-A0A8I0TTF5-F1
#
_cell.length_a   1.000
_cell.length_b   1.000
_cell.length_c   1.000
_cell.angle_alpha   90.00
_cell.angle_beta   90.00
_cell.angle_gamma   90.00
#
_symmetry.space_group_name_H-M   'P 1'
#
loop_
_entity.id
_entity.type
_entity.pdbx_description
1 polymer ?
#
loop_
_entity_poly.entity_id
_entity_poly.type
_entity_poly.pdbx_seq_one_letter_code
_entity_poly.pdbx_strand_id
1 'polypeptide(L)'
;MAEALRDGRGGILGLVRLLSEYGEAVEADLRETYGVRLGDLFARDAGGRPLLTWRELSSYVRQLPARARTRLAMGETDGVWGLQEHLQALTIDELRVANWQRANEGVKQSKQTKPPAPLTRPGVGRGRDKNSPERIAKRKAALERAADRRRAIAAGEIT
;
A
#
# COMPACT_ATOMS: atom_id res chain seq x y z
N MET A 1 2.03 0.59 8.43
CA MET A 1 0.78 0.66 9.18
C MET A 1 -0.25 1.05 8.16
N ALA A 2 -0.90 0.05 7.55
CA ALA A 2 -2.05 0.33 6.70
C ALA A 2 -3.11 0.89 7.64
N GLU A 3 -3.42 2.16 7.50
CA GLU A 3 -4.58 2.75 8.14
C GLU A 3 -5.77 2.01 7.54
N ALA A 4 -6.28 1.02 8.29
CA ALA A 4 -7.45 0.26 7.90
C ALA A 4 -8.50 1.29 7.51
N LEU A 5 -8.93 1.25 6.24
CA LEU A 5 -9.98 2.09 5.70
C LEU A 5 -11.09 2.10 6.73
N ARG A 6 -11.27 3.26 7.36
CA ARG A 6 -12.36 3.48 8.30
C ARG A 6 -13.60 2.98 7.59
N ASP A 7 -14.26 2.01 8.20
CA ASP A 7 -15.63 1.63 7.88
C ASP A 7 -16.53 2.81 8.29
N GLY A 8 -16.38 3.90 7.55
CA GLY A 8 -16.95 5.18 7.83
C GLY A 8 -18.42 5.13 7.45
N ARG A 9 -19.26 5.23 8.48
CA ARG A 9 -20.70 5.48 8.44
C ARG A 9 -21.03 6.65 7.48
N GLY A 10 -21.07 6.39 6.18
CA GLY A 10 -21.37 7.38 5.16
C GLY A 10 -22.63 7.05 4.36
N GLY A 11 -23.01 5.77 4.27
CA GLY A 11 -24.17 5.34 3.49
C GLY A 11 -24.23 6.01 2.11
N ILE A 12 -25.39 6.57 1.77
CA ILE A 12 -25.61 7.32 0.52
C ILE A 12 -24.76 8.60 0.47
N LEU A 13 -24.56 9.32 1.57
CA LEU A 13 -23.75 10.56 1.60
C LEU A 13 -22.29 10.28 1.22
N GLY A 14 -21.75 9.15 1.67
CA GLY A 14 -20.41 8.70 1.28
C GLY A 14 -20.31 8.42 -0.22
N LEU A 15 -21.35 7.81 -0.81
CA LEU A 15 -21.41 7.58 -2.26
C LEU A 15 -21.53 8.89 -3.05
N VAL A 16 -22.34 9.84 -2.59
CA VAL A 16 -22.45 11.15 -3.24
C VAL A 16 -21.09 11.84 -3.28
N ARG A 17 -20.35 11.84 -2.16
CA ARG A 17 -19.00 12.39 -2.12
C ARG A 17 -18.05 11.68 -3.10
N LEU A 18 -18.08 10.35 -3.15
CA LEU A 18 -17.29 9.55 -4.09
C LEU A 18 -17.60 9.94 -5.54
N LEU A 19 -18.88 10.08 -5.89
CA LEU A 19 -19.29 10.45 -7.24
C LEU A 19 -18.88 11.89 -7.60
N SER A 20 -18.91 12.82 -6.63
CA SER A 20 -18.44 14.19 -6.85
C SER A 20 -16.94 14.27 -7.08
N GLU A 21 -16.14 13.45 -6.38
CA GLU A 21 -14.68 13.47 -6.49
C GLU A 21 -14.15 12.59 -7.63
N TYR A 22 -14.81 11.45 -7.93
CA TYR A 22 -14.30 10.41 -8.82
C TYR A 22 -15.35 9.86 -9.81
N GLY A 23 -16.40 10.62 -10.12
CA GLY A 23 -17.55 10.16 -10.90
C GLY A 23 -17.21 9.52 -12.24
N GLU A 24 -16.26 10.08 -12.99
CA GLU A 24 -15.81 9.53 -14.28
C GLU A 24 -15.15 8.15 -14.14
N ALA A 25 -14.32 7.97 -13.11
CA ALA A 25 -13.66 6.70 -12.84
C ALA A 25 -14.69 5.64 -12.41
N VAL A 26 -15.66 6.04 -11.58
CA VAL A 26 -16.78 5.17 -11.16
C VAL A 26 -17.62 4.77 -12.37
N GLU A 27 -17.99 5.70 -13.24
CA GLU A 27 -18.78 5.39 -14.43
C GLU A 27 -18.04 4.42 -15.37
N ALA A 28 -16.75 4.67 -15.63
CA ALA A 28 -15.94 3.81 -16.46
C ALA A 28 -15.84 2.38 -15.89
N ASP A 29 -15.59 2.25 -14.59
CA ASP A 29 -15.46 0.93 -13.96
C ASP A 29 -16.79 0.19 -13.82
N LEU A 30 -17.89 0.90 -13.56
CA LEU A 30 -19.24 0.31 -13.57
C LEU A 30 -19.58 -0.25 -14.95
N ARG A 31 -19.24 0.51 -16.00
CA ARG A 31 -19.50 0.11 -17.39
C ARG A 31 -18.64 -1.08 -17.80
N GLU A 32 -17.37 -1.08 -17.44
CA GLU A 32 -16.43 -2.15 -17.79
C GLU A 32 -16.69 -3.45 -16.99
N THR A 33 -16.90 -3.34 -15.68
CA THR A 33 -16.95 -4.50 -14.78
C THR A 33 -18.32 -5.15 -14.74
N TYR A 34 -19.38 -4.34 -14.74
CA TYR A 34 -20.75 -4.81 -14.50
C TYR A 34 -21.70 -4.52 -15.66
N GLY A 35 -21.28 -3.73 -16.66
CA GLY A 35 -22.11 -3.35 -17.81
C GLY A 35 -23.18 -2.30 -17.52
N VAL A 36 -23.28 -1.81 -16.28
CA VAL A 36 -24.28 -0.82 -15.85
C VAL A 36 -23.84 0.61 -16.13
N ARG A 37 -24.80 1.53 -16.32
CA ARG A 37 -24.52 2.96 -16.49
C ARG A 37 -24.79 3.69 -15.18
N LEU A 38 -23.94 4.65 -14.82
CA LEU A 38 -24.17 5.46 -13.63
C LEU A 38 -25.49 6.25 -13.73
N GLY A 39 -25.85 6.72 -14.93
CA GLY A 39 -27.11 7.41 -15.19
C GLY A 39 -28.37 6.57 -14.92
N ASP A 40 -28.25 5.24 -14.86
CA ASP A 40 -29.38 4.35 -14.56
C ASP A 40 -29.92 4.57 -13.14
N LEU A 41 -29.15 5.24 -12.26
CA LEU A 41 -29.56 5.64 -10.91
C LEU A 41 -30.78 6.58 -10.92
N PHE A 42 -30.95 7.34 -12.01
CA PHE A 42 -32.03 8.31 -12.19
C PHE A 42 -33.07 7.84 -13.20
N ALA A 43 -32.82 6.71 -13.88
CA ALA A 43 -33.71 6.15 -14.88
C ALA A 43 -34.67 5.13 -14.28
N ARG A 44 -35.81 4.94 -14.93
CA ARG A 44 -36.84 3.96 -14.55
C ARG A 44 -37.24 3.13 -15.76
N ASP A 45 -37.63 1.88 -15.51
CA ASP A 45 -38.24 1.02 -16.51
C ASP A 45 -39.68 1.46 -16.85
N ALA A 46 -40.31 0.79 -17.82
CA ALA A 46 -41.69 1.05 -18.21
C ALA A 46 -42.71 0.83 -17.07
N GLY A 47 -42.35 0.02 -16.07
CA GLY A 47 -43.14 -0.23 -14.87
C GLY A 47 -42.84 0.75 -13.72
N GLY A 48 -42.02 1.77 -13.94
CA GLY A 48 -41.65 2.78 -12.95
C GLY A 48 -40.60 2.33 -11.92
N ARG A 49 -39.98 1.16 -12.08
CA ARG A 49 -38.94 0.65 -11.17
C ARG A 49 -37.58 1.28 -11.51
N PRO A 50 -36.74 1.61 -10.51
CA PRO A 50 -35.39 2.13 -10.78
C PRO A 50 -34.55 1.13 -11.58
N LEU A 51 -33.79 1.61 -12.57
CA LEU A 51 -32.85 0.77 -13.33
C LEU A 51 -31.56 0.47 -12.57
N LEU A 52 -31.17 1.33 -11.63
CA LEU A 52 -30.10 1.11 -10.66
C LEU A 52 -30.49 1.76 -9.33
N THR A 53 -30.28 1.06 -8.22
CA THR A 53 -30.52 1.60 -6.88
C THR A 53 -29.23 2.05 -6.20
N TRP A 54 -29.33 2.98 -5.25
CA TRP A 54 -28.20 3.38 -4.39
C TRP A 54 -27.56 2.20 -3.65
N ARG A 55 -28.36 1.19 -3.29
CA ARG A 55 -27.89 -0.03 -2.64
C ARG A 55 -27.02 -0.87 -3.58
N GLU A 56 -27.47 -1.04 -4.83
CA GLU A 56 -26.71 -1.76 -5.86
C GLU A 56 -25.43 -1.02 -6.21
N LEU A 57 -25.50 0.30 -6.42
CA LEU A 57 -24.32 1.13 -6.61
C LEU A 57 -23.31 0.95 -5.48
N SER A 58 -23.77 0.98 -4.21
CA SER A 58 -22.89 0.72 -3.06
C SER A 58 -22.22 -0.64 -3.14
N SER A 59 -22.97 -1.69 -3.50
CA SER A 59 -22.44 -3.04 -3.62
C SER A 59 -21.39 -3.14 -4.73
N TYR A 60 -21.67 -2.57 -5.91
CA TYR A 60 -20.76 -2.58 -7.05
C TYR A 60 -19.46 -1.85 -6.76
N VAL A 61 -19.54 -0.66 -6.17
CA VAL A 61 -18.36 0.12 -5.76
C VAL A 61 -17.51 -0.66 -4.76
N ARG A 62 -18.12 -1.27 -3.73
CA ARG A 62 -17.39 -2.06 -2.73
C ARG A 62 -16.69 -3.28 -3.31
N GLN A 63 -17.29 -3.88 -4.33
CA GLN A 63 -16.78 -5.07 -5.00
C GLN A 63 -15.91 -4.78 -6.22
N LEU A 64 -15.57 -3.50 -6.48
CA LEU A 64 -14.68 -3.16 -7.57
C LEU A 64 -13.34 -3.90 -7.45
N PRO A 65 -12.82 -4.45 -8.57
CA PRO A 65 -11.50 -5.10 -8.60
C PRO A 65 -10.40 -4.18 -8.05
N ALA A 66 -9.34 -4.76 -7.50
CA ALA A 66 -8.21 -3.97 -6.96
C ALA A 66 -7.56 -3.02 -7.98
N ARG A 67 -7.62 -3.37 -9.27
CA ARG A 67 -7.11 -2.58 -10.40
C ARG A 67 -8.13 -1.58 -10.99
N ALA A 68 -9.29 -1.41 -10.36
CA ALA A 68 -10.31 -0.48 -10.82
C ALA A 68 -9.77 0.97 -10.82
N ARG A 69 -10.15 1.76 -11.82
CA ARG A 69 -9.71 3.16 -11.95
C ARG A 69 -10.10 3.98 -10.73
N THR A 70 -11.26 3.70 -10.16
CA THR A 70 -11.78 4.32 -8.93
C THR A 70 -10.81 4.13 -7.77
N ARG A 71 -10.34 2.89 -7.55
CA ARG A 71 -9.36 2.58 -6.48
C ARG A 71 -8.03 3.27 -6.72
N LEU A 72 -7.53 3.23 -7.95
CA LEU A 72 -6.28 3.90 -8.34
C LEU A 72 -6.36 5.41 -8.13
N ALA A 73 -7.48 6.04 -8.51
CA ALA A 73 -7.70 7.47 -8.35
C ALA A 73 -7.77 7.88 -6.86
N MET A 74 -8.30 7.00 -6.00
CA MET A 74 -8.30 7.17 -4.54
C MET A 74 -6.92 6.92 -3.90
N GLY A 75 -5.89 6.58 -4.69
CA GLY A 75 -4.55 6.26 -4.20
C GLY A 75 -4.45 4.89 -3.52
N GLU A 76 -5.46 4.03 -3.67
CA GLU A 76 -5.40 2.65 -3.22
C GLU A 76 -4.44 1.88 -4.12
N THR A 77 -3.24 1.61 -3.60
CA THR A 77 -2.19 0.87 -4.32
C THR A 77 -2.10 -0.60 -3.89
N ASP A 78 -2.84 -0.97 -2.84
CA ASP A 78 -2.91 -2.34 -2.35
C ASP A 78 -3.71 -3.20 -3.33
N GLY A 79 -3.08 -4.29 -3.81
CA GLY A 79 -3.71 -5.22 -4.76
C GLY A 79 -3.65 -4.79 -6.23
N VAL A 80 -2.98 -3.66 -6.55
CA VAL A 80 -2.71 -3.27 -7.95
C VAL A 80 -1.83 -4.29 -8.65
N TRP A 81 -0.90 -4.90 -7.91
CA TRP A 81 -0.14 -6.04 -8.37
C TRP A 81 -0.88 -7.33 -8.03
N GLY A 82 -1.04 -8.20 -9.02
CA GLY A 82 -1.45 -9.56 -8.83
C GLY A 82 -0.28 -10.44 -8.38
N LEU A 83 -0.57 -11.72 -8.16
CA LEU A 83 0.44 -12.71 -7.77
C LEU A 83 1.56 -12.79 -8.81
N GLN A 84 1.24 -12.71 -10.10
CA GLN A 84 2.20 -12.83 -11.19
C GLN A 84 3.22 -11.67 -11.18
N GLU A 85 2.76 -10.43 -10.99
CA GLU A 85 3.65 -9.26 -10.92
C GLU A 85 4.58 -9.36 -9.70
N HIS A 86 4.06 -9.82 -8.56
CA HIS A 86 4.88 -10.06 -7.37
C HIS A 86 5.94 -11.14 -7.59
N LEU A 87 5.58 -12.27 -8.21
CA LEU A 87 6.50 -13.35 -8.52
C LEU A 87 7.56 -12.92 -9.54
N GLN A 88 7.17 -12.17 -10.57
CA GLN A 88 8.11 -11.67 -11.57
C GLN A 88 9.10 -10.68 -10.95
N ALA A 89 8.65 -9.80 -10.06
CA ALA A 89 9.54 -8.90 -9.34
C ALA A 89 10.53 -9.66 -8.44
N LEU A 90 10.08 -10.73 -7.76
CA LEU A 90 10.95 -11.63 -7.00
C LEU A 90 12.01 -12.27 -7.90
N THR A 91 11.63 -12.79 -9.07
CA THR A 91 12.59 -13.35 -10.03
C THR A 91 13.61 -12.31 -10.46
N ILE A 92 13.19 -11.07 -10.77
CA ILE A 92 14.11 -10.00 -11.17
C ILE A 92 15.07 -9.65 -10.02
N ASP A 93 14.59 -9.58 -8.79
CA ASP A 93 15.42 -9.31 -7.62
C ASP A 93 16.51 -10.39 -7.44
N GLU A 94 16.14 -11.66 -7.52
CA GLU A 94 17.09 -12.77 -7.42
C GLU A 94 18.11 -12.79 -8.57
N LEU A 95 17.68 -12.49 -9.80
CA LEU A 95 18.60 -12.37 -10.94
C LEU A 95 19.60 -11.23 -10.77
N ARG A 96 19.16 -10.10 -10.20
CA ARG A 96 20.06 -8.97 -9.90
C ARG A 96 21.08 -9.35 -8.83
N VAL A 97 20.66 -10.10 -7.80
CA VAL A 97 21.57 -10.61 -6.76
C VAL A 97 22.57 -11.60 -7.36
N ALA A 98 22.12 -12.55 -8.19
CA ALA A 98 23.00 -13.52 -8.85
C ALA A 98 24.04 -12.84 -9.76
N ASN A 99 23.64 -11.78 -10.48
CA ASN A 99 24.56 -10.98 -11.28
C ASN A 99 25.57 -10.22 -10.41
N TRP A 100 25.12 -9.63 -9.30
CA TRP A 100 25.99 -8.96 -8.34
C TRP A 100 27.01 -9.93 -7.71
N GLN A 101 26.59 -11.15 -7.36
CA GLN A 101 27.49 -12.18 -6.81
C GLN A 101 28.60 -12.52 -7.79
N ARG A 102 28.26 -12.79 -9.06
CA ARG A 102 29.25 -13.08 -10.12
C ARG A 102 30.18 -11.89 -10.38
N ALA A 103 29.65 -10.66 -10.37
CA ALA A 103 30.47 -9.46 -10.57
C ALA A 103 31.47 -9.20 -9.42
N ASN A 104 31.23 -9.75 -8.23
CA ASN A 104 32.08 -9.59 -7.05
C ASN A 104 32.90 -10.84 -6.72
N GLU A 105 32.87 -11.86 -7.57
CA GLU A 105 33.67 -13.06 -7.42
C GLU A 105 35.16 -12.74 -7.46
N GLY A 106 35.94 -13.26 -6.51
CA GLY A 106 37.37 -12.96 -6.37
C GLY A 106 37.71 -11.53 -5.90
N VAL A 107 36.72 -10.65 -5.74
CA VAL A 107 36.92 -9.29 -5.22
C VAL A 107 36.98 -9.33 -3.69
N LYS A 108 38.02 -8.73 -3.11
CA LYS A 108 38.13 -8.55 -1.65
C LYS A 108 36.88 -7.85 -1.12
N GLN A 109 36.32 -8.35 -0.01
CA GLN A 109 35.06 -7.85 0.57
C GLN A 109 35.01 -6.32 0.73
N SER A 110 36.12 -5.69 1.13
CA SER A 110 36.21 -4.23 1.30
C SER A 110 36.08 -3.42 0.00
N LYS A 111 36.27 -4.07 -1.15
CA LYS A 111 36.14 -3.48 -2.49
C LYS A 111 34.87 -3.91 -3.21
N GLN A 112 34.05 -4.77 -2.61
CA GLN A 112 32.81 -5.23 -3.23
C GLN A 112 31.78 -4.11 -3.32
N THR A 113 31.02 -4.09 -4.41
CA THR A 113 29.87 -3.19 -4.54
C THR A 113 28.76 -3.63 -3.61
N LYS A 114 27.84 -2.71 -3.26
CA LYS A 114 26.69 -3.06 -2.42
C LYS A 114 25.72 -3.97 -3.19
N PRO A 115 25.11 -4.96 -2.53
CA PRO A 115 24.04 -5.75 -3.14
C PRO A 115 22.90 -4.85 -3.63
N PRO A 116 22.24 -5.22 -4.74
CA PRO A 116 21.08 -4.49 -5.23
C PRO A 116 19.95 -4.54 -4.20
N ALA A 117 19.28 -3.40 -4.00
CA ALA A 117 18.06 -3.37 -3.21
C ALA A 117 16.89 -4.02 -4.01
N PRO A 118 15.99 -4.75 -3.34
CA PRO A 118 14.77 -5.26 -3.96
C PRO A 118 13.96 -4.15 -4.63
N LEU A 119 13.24 -4.50 -5.69
CA LEU A 119 12.32 -3.58 -6.35
C LEU A 119 11.26 -3.07 -5.36
N THR A 120 10.84 -1.82 -5.55
CA THR A 120 9.72 -1.27 -4.78
C THR A 120 8.43 -1.89 -5.29
N ARG A 121 7.64 -2.48 -4.38
CA ARG A 121 6.41 -3.21 -4.73
C ARG A 121 5.22 -2.58 -3.99
N PRO A 122 4.08 -2.32 -4.66
CA PRO A 122 2.84 -1.94 -3.99
C PRO A 122 2.45 -2.97 -2.92
N GLY A 123 1.84 -2.51 -1.82
CA GLY A 123 1.44 -3.36 -0.68
C GLY A 123 2.58 -3.94 0.17
N VAL A 124 3.78 -4.09 -0.37
CA VAL A 124 4.97 -4.50 0.40
C VAL A 124 5.64 -3.23 0.93
N GLY A 125 5.25 -2.83 2.14
CA GLY A 125 5.77 -1.63 2.79
C GLY A 125 7.31 -1.57 2.70
N ARG A 126 7.84 -0.39 2.36
CA ARG A 126 9.29 -0.17 2.37
C ARG A 126 9.83 -0.58 3.74
N GLY A 127 10.94 -1.32 3.75
CA GLY A 127 11.62 -1.66 5.00
C GLY A 127 11.80 -0.40 5.84
N ARG A 128 11.45 -0.45 7.13
CA ARG A 128 11.44 0.72 8.03
C ARG A 128 12.73 1.51 7.90
N ASP A 129 12.61 2.79 7.56
CA ASP A 129 13.76 3.68 7.44
C ASP A 129 14.56 3.66 8.75
N LYS A 130 15.85 3.30 8.64
CA LYS A 130 16.77 3.26 9.76
C LYS A 130 17.12 4.67 10.25
N ASN A 131 16.93 5.68 9.40
CA ASN A 131 17.20 7.08 9.66
C ASN A 131 15.96 7.88 10.05
N SER A 132 14.82 7.22 10.31
CA SER A 132 13.65 7.92 10.87
C SER A 132 14.05 8.63 12.17
N PRO A 133 13.66 9.90 12.36
CA PRO A 133 14.02 10.70 13.53
C PRO A 133 13.61 10.03 14.84
N GLU A 134 12.47 9.34 14.86
CA GLU A 134 12.00 8.56 16.02
C GLU A 134 12.98 7.43 16.39
N ARG A 135 13.53 6.73 15.39
CA ARG A 135 14.47 5.63 15.64
C ARG A 135 15.84 6.16 16.08
N ILE A 136 16.27 7.28 15.51
CA ILE A 136 17.51 7.96 15.92
C ILE A 136 17.39 8.36 17.40
N ALA A 137 16.29 9.00 17.78
CA ALA A 137 16.02 9.38 19.17
C ALA A 137 15.99 8.16 20.10
N LYS A 138 15.28 7.09 19.71
CA LYS A 138 15.22 5.84 20.48
C LYS A 138 16.59 5.19 20.66
N ARG A 139 17.44 5.21 19.62
CA ARG A 139 18.81 4.69 19.68
C ARG A 139 19.69 5.53 20.60
N LYS A 140 19.60 6.86 20.51
CA LYS A 140 20.37 7.78 21.36
C LYS A 140 20.00 7.59 22.83
N ALA A 141 18.71 7.56 23.15
CA ALA A 141 18.22 7.30 24.52
C ALA A 141 18.66 5.92 25.06
N ALA A 142 18.76 4.90 24.20
CA ALA A 142 19.27 3.59 24.60
C ALA A 142 20.78 3.62 24.92
N LEU A 143 21.56 4.38 24.15
CA LEU A 143 23.00 4.56 24.41
C LEU A 143 23.25 5.35 25.69
N GLU A 144 22.48 6.41 25.95
CA GLU A 144 22.56 7.19 27.19
C GLU A 144 22.27 6.31 28.41
N ARG A 145 21.17 5.54 28.40
CA ARG A 145 20.87 4.57 29.46
C ARG A 145 21.97 3.54 29.68
N ALA A 146 22.60 3.07 28.61
CA ALA A 146 23.72 2.13 28.72
C ALA A 146 24.97 2.77 29.33
N ALA A 147 25.25 4.04 28.99
CA ALA A 147 26.36 4.80 29.56
C ALA A 147 26.14 5.10 31.04
N ASP A 148 24.92 5.47 31.44
CA ASP A 148 24.57 5.74 32.83
C ASP A 148 24.66 4.47 33.67
N ARG A 149 24.16 3.34 33.15
CA ARG A 149 24.33 2.04 33.81
C ARG A 149 25.80 1.66 33.99
N ARG A 150 26.64 1.88 32.97
CA ARG A 150 28.09 1.63 33.07
C ARG A 150 28.76 2.52 34.12
N ARG A 151 28.36 3.80 34.20
CA ARG A 151 28.86 4.73 35.21
C ARG A 151 28.45 4.32 36.62
N ALA A 152 27.19 3.92 36.80
CA ALA A 152 26.68 3.48 38.09
C ALA A 152 27.30 2.14 38.57
N ILE A 153 27.57 1.21 37.65
CA ILE A 153 28.34 -0.01 37.95
C ILE A 153 29.79 0.35 38.35
N ALA A 154 30.44 1.27 37.62
CA ALA A 154 31.80 1.70 37.96
C ALA A 154 31.88 2.46 39.29
N ALA A 155 30.80 3.15 39.69
CA ALA A 155 30.66 3.81 40.98
C ALA A 155 30.24 2.85 42.12
N GLY A 156 29.89 1.60 41.81
CA GLY A 156 29.45 0.61 42.79
C GLY A 156 28.01 0.79 43.32
N GLU A 157 27.22 1.66 42.70
CA GLU A 157 25.83 1.95 43.08
C GLU A 157 24.87 0.82 42.69
N ILE A 158 25.26 0.00 41.72
CA ILE A 158 24.48 -1.11 41.17
C ILE A 158 25.45 -2.24 40.79
N THR A 159 25.06 -3.49 41.03
CA THR A 159 25.85 -4.70 40.71
C THR A 159 25.55 -5.25 39.31
#